data_AF-A0A6C1BPD8-F1
#
_entry.id   AF-A0A6C1BPD8-F1
#
_cell.length_a   1.000
_cell.length_b   1.000
_cell.length_c   1.000
_cell.angle_alpha   90.00
_cell.angle_beta   90.00
_cell.angle_gamma   90.00
#
_symmetry.space_group_name_H-M   'P 1'
#
loop_
_entity.id
_entity.type
_entity.pdbx_description
1 polymer ?
#
loop_
_entity_poly.entity_id
_entity_poly.type
_entity_poly.pdbx_seq_one_letter_code
_entity_poly.pdbx_strand_id
1 'polypeptide(L)'
;MWLLSLLLALESCAFSTNGYITSCEPVLGKDSLRPAVCGKCHIEVKDGKLLITPAEDCPAYQVYKCTTREGKTFFINTLGCRPYKEKN
;
A
#
# COMPACT_ATOMS: atom_id res chain seq x y z
N MET A 1 40.91 10.09 -12.85
CA MET A 1 40.72 10.81 -11.58
C MET A 1 39.23 11.13 -11.47
N TRP A 2 38.49 10.38 -10.62
CA TRP A 2 37.20 10.72 -9.97
C TRP A 2 36.00 11.09 -10.88
N LEU A 3 34.77 10.62 -10.71
CA LEU A 3 34.17 9.58 -9.87
C LEU A 3 32.74 9.34 -10.39
N LEU A 4 32.22 8.16 -10.06
CA LEU A 4 30.82 7.74 -10.15
C LEU A 4 29.81 8.85 -9.80
N SER A 5 28.71 8.88 -10.55
CA SER A 5 27.37 9.35 -10.14
C SER A 5 26.42 8.92 -11.26
N LEU A 6 25.29 8.26 -11.06
CA LEU A 6 24.54 7.91 -9.87
C LEU A 6 23.54 6.86 -10.41
N LEU A 7 23.78 5.57 -10.17
CA LEU A 7 22.71 4.58 -10.27
C LEU A 7 21.76 4.88 -9.11
N LEU A 8 20.80 5.78 -9.31
CA LEU A 8 19.60 5.82 -8.50
C LEU A 8 18.81 4.57 -8.87
N ALA A 9 19.16 3.48 -8.18
CA ALA A 9 18.32 2.30 -8.10
C ALA A 9 16.92 2.78 -7.70
N LEU A 10 16.00 2.71 -8.65
CA LEU A 10 14.57 2.60 -8.39
C LEU A 10 14.37 1.31 -7.59
N GLU A 11 14.64 1.36 -6.29
CA GLU A 11 14.02 0.46 -5.32
C GLU A 11 12.55 0.86 -5.25
N SER A 12 11.82 0.64 -6.34
CA SER A 12 10.38 0.41 -6.26
C SER A 12 10.25 -0.81 -5.37
N CYS A 13 10.04 -0.57 -4.08
CA CYS A 13 9.70 -1.59 -3.10
C CYS A 13 8.32 -2.13 -3.48
N ALA A 14 8.28 -2.92 -4.54
CA ALA A 14 7.15 -3.75 -4.90
C ALA A 14 7.07 -4.83 -3.82
N PHE A 15 6.41 -4.48 -2.72
CA PHE A 15 6.10 -5.45 -1.67
C PHE A 15 5.07 -6.42 -2.25
N SER A 16 5.57 -7.50 -2.85
CA SER A 16 4.76 -8.57 -3.40
C SER A 16 4.34 -9.50 -2.26
N THR A 17 3.08 -9.46 -1.85
CA THR A 17 2.52 -10.54 -1.04
C THR A 17 2.56 -11.83 -1.85
N ASN A 18 3.08 -12.93 -1.29
CA ASN A 18 3.16 -14.26 -1.94
C ASN A 18 1.79 -14.91 -2.27
N GLY A 19 0.69 -14.14 -2.27
CA GLY A 19 -0.66 -14.61 -2.51
C GLY A 19 -1.41 -13.71 -3.48
N TYR A 20 -2.20 -14.35 -4.36
CA TYR A 20 -3.11 -13.67 -5.27
C TYR A 20 -4.20 -12.95 -4.46
N ILE A 21 -4.37 -11.65 -4.67
CA ILE A 21 -5.37 -10.81 -4.02
C ILE A 21 -6.65 -10.83 -4.83
N THR A 22 -7.77 -11.18 -4.20
CA THR A 22 -9.10 -11.24 -4.84
C THR A 22 -9.88 -9.96 -4.66
N SER A 23 -9.69 -9.26 -3.55
CA SER A 23 -10.30 -7.96 -3.29
C SER A 23 -9.42 -7.11 -2.39
N CYS A 24 -9.52 -5.79 -2.50
CA CYS A 24 -8.99 -4.88 -1.51
C CYS A 24 -9.85 -3.62 -1.43
N GLU A 25 -10.72 -3.56 -0.42
CA GLU A 25 -11.77 -2.56 -0.31
C GLU A 25 -11.45 -1.53 0.78
N PRO A 26 -11.75 -0.24 0.57
CA PRO A 26 -11.62 0.77 1.61
C PRO A 26 -12.56 0.47 2.78
N VAL A 27 -12.05 0.57 4.02
CA VAL A 27 -12.87 0.38 5.22
C VAL A 27 -13.37 1.68 5.83
N LEU A 28 -12.74 2.81 5.52
CA LEU A 28 -13.21 4.11 6.00
C LEU A 28 -14.29 4.66 5.08
N GLY A 29 -15.45 4.94 5.66
CA GLY A 29 -16.56 5.60 5.00
C GLY A 29 -16.26 7.07 4.69
N LYS A 30 -17.21 7.74 4.02
CA LYS A 30 -17.09 9.15 3.65
C LYS A 30 -16.97 10.08 4.86
N ASP A 31 -17.69 9.77 5.93
CA ASP A 31 -17.76 10.59 7.15
C ASP A 31 -16.78 10.15 8.25
N SER A 32 -15.87 9.22 7.93
CA SER A 32 -14.86 8.77 8.90
C SER A 32 -13.87 9.88 9.22
N LEU A 33 -13.56 10.04 10.51
CA LEU A 33 -12.45 10.89 10.94
C LEU A 33 -11.14 10.33 10.39
N ARG A 34 -10.37 11.19 9.72
CA ARG A 34 -9.09 10.84 9.11
C ARG A 34 -8.00 11.73 9.68
N PRO A 35 -6.80 11.19 9.91
CA PRO A 35 -5.61 12.01 10.16
C PRO A 35 -5.43 13.07 9.08
N ALA A 36 -5.13 14.31 9.48
CA ALA A 36 -4.80 15.41 8.58
C ALA A 36 -3.34 15.34 8.11
N VAL A 37 -2.94 14.19 7.55
CA VAL A 37 -1.60 13.95 7.01
C VAL A 37 -1.70 13.33 5.62
N CYS A 38 -0.70 13.59 4.78
CA CYS A 38 -0.58 12.94 3.48
C CYS A 38 -0.26 11.45 3.68
N GLY A 39 -0.92 10.59 2.92
CA GLY A 39 -0.46 9.22 2.70
C GLY A 39 0.91 9.23 2.00
N LYS A 40 1.65 8.15 2.15
CA LYS A 40 2.99 7.93 1.61
C LYS A 40 3.00 7.04 0.37
N CYS A 41 1.88 6.38 0.05
CA CYS A 41 1.78 5.48 -1.09
C CYS A 41 0.37 5.43 -1.68
N HIS A 42 0.31 5.07 -2.96
CA HIS A 42 -0.90 4.53 -3.58
C HIS A 42 -0.96 3.02 -3.41
N ILE A 43 -2.17 2.50 -3.31
CA ILE A 43 -2.47 1.08 -3.14
C ILE A 43 -3.45 0.70 -4.23
N GLU A 44 -3.07 -0.24 -5.09
CA GLU A 44 -3.87 -0.72 -6.20
C GLU A 44 -3.82 -2.25 -6.25
N VAL A 45 -4.92 -2.89 -6.68
CA VAL A 45 -4.90 -4.32 -7.03
C VAL A 45 -4.90 -4.44 -8.55
N LYS A 46 -3.84 -5.02 -9.11
CA LYS A 46 -3.69 -5.24 -10.55
C LYS A 46 -3.21 -6.65 -10.83
N ASP A 47 -3.89 -7.35 -11.72
CA ASP A 47 -3.59 -8.74 -12.09
C ASP A 47 -3.48 -9.69 -10.88
N GLY A 48 -4.32 -9.44 -9.85
CA GLY A 48 -4.33 -10.16 -8.58
C GLY A 48 -3.11 -9.96 -7.70
N LYS A 49 -2.35 -8.88 -7.92
CA LYS A 49 -1.24 -8.47 -7.07
C LYS A 49 -1.57 -7.15 -6.39
N LEU A 50 -1.11 -7.01 -5.16
CA LEU A 50 -1.12 -5.72 -4.47
C LEU A 50 0.07 -4.90 -4.96
N LEU A 51 -0.20 -3.78 -5.61
CA LEU A 51 0.81 -2.79 -5.98
C LEU A 51 0.81 -1.68 -4.94
N ILE A 52 1.99 -1.39 -4.41
CA ILE A 52 2.23 -0.31 -3.47
C ILE A 52 3.30 0.58 -4.08
N THR A 53 2.91 1.75 -4.54
CA THR A 53 3.81 2.72 -5.17
C THR A 53 4.00 3.93 -4.27
N PRO A 54 5.22 4.45 -4.09
CA PRO A 54 5.43 5.71 -3.39
C PRO A 54 4.57 6.82 -4.01
N ALA A 55 3.95 7.63 -3.17
CA ALA A 55 3.16 8.77 -3.62
C ALA A 55 4.08 9.98 -3.83
N GLU A 56 3.93 10.64 -4.99
CA GLU A 56 4.55 11.95 -5.25
C GLU A 56 3.58 13.10 -4.93
N ASP A 57 2.30 12.78 -4.70
CA ASP A 57 1.23 13.67 -4.32
C ASP A 57 0.84 13.51 -2.82
N CYS A 58 -0.31 14.06 -2.42
CA CYS A 58 -0.83 13.98 -1.06
C CYS A 58 -2.13 13.15 -1.02
N PRO A 59 -2.05 11.81 -1.17
CA PRO A 59 -3.24 10.97 -1.13
C PRO A 59 -3.85 11.00 0.27
N ALA A 60 -5.18 10.97 0.35
CA ALA A 60 -5.86 10.93 1.63
C ALA A 60 -5.48 9.67 2.42
N TYR A 61 -5.50 9.78 3.76
CA TYR A 61 -5.40 8.61 4.62
C TYR A 61 -6.57 7.65 4.32
N GLN A 62 -6.23 6.42 3.92
CA GLN A 62 -7.20 5.35 3.71
C GLN A 62 -6.65 4.04 4.26
N VAL A 63 -7.54 3.22 4.80
CA VAL A 63 -7.27 1.84 5.22
C VAL A 63 -8.05 0.92 4.28
N TYR A 64 -7.39 -0.12 3.81
CA TYR A 64 -8.01 -1.14 2.97
C TYR A 64 -7.95 -2.49 3.67
N LYS A 65 -9.03 -3.26 3.52
CA LYS A 65 -9.07 -4.68 3.88
C LYS A 65 -8.90 -5.50 2.61
N CYS A 66 -7.75 -6.16 2.48
CA CYS A 66 -7.49 -7.05 1.37
C CYS A 66 -7.79 -8.51 1.74
N THR A 67 -8.26 -9.28 0.75
CA THR A 67 -8.52 -10.71 0.87
C THR A 67 -7.69 -11.47 -0.15
N THR A 68 -7.00 -12.52 0.27
CA THR A 68 -6.28 -13.41 -0.64
C THR A 68 -7.23 -14.46 -1.23
N ARG A 69 -6.81 -15.12 -2.31
CA ARG A 69 -7.53 -16.26 -2.91
C ARG A 69 -7.74 -17.43 -1.94
N GLU A 70 -6.89 -17.55 -0.92
CA GLU A 70 -7.01 -18.55 0.15
C GLU A 70 -8.01 -18.14 1.26
N GLY A 71 -8.68 -16.98 1.11
CA GLY A 71 -9.61 -16.44 2.10
C GLY A 71 -8.94 -15.74 3.28
N LYS A 72 -7.61 -15.59 3.29
CA LYS A 72 -6.90 -14.87 4.35
C LYS A 72 -7.10 -13.37 4.19
N THR A 73 -7.40 -12.68 5.27
CA THR A 73 -7.57 -11.22 5.27
C THR A 73 -6.41 -10.51 5.97
N PHE A 74 -6.05 -9.33 5.46
CA PHE A 74 -5.10 -8.42 6.09
C PHE A 74 -5.52 -6.97 5.81
N PHE A 75 -4.93 -6.05 6.55
CA PHE A 75 -5.13 -4.62 6.36
C PHE A 75 -3.87 -3.97 5.81
N ILE A 76 -4.05 -2.88 5.09
CA ILE A 76 -2.98 -1.99 4.65
C ILE A 76 -3.52 -0.57 4.68
N ASN A 77 -2.68 0.42 4.99
CA ASN A 77 -3.09 1.82 4.93
C ASN A 77 -2.07 2.66 4.17
N THR A 78 -2.53 3.80 3.65
CA THR A 78 -1.71 4.70 2.82
C THR A 78 -0.59 5.39 3.60
N LEU A 79 -0.58 5.35 4.93
CA LEU A 79 0.47 5.98 5.75
C LEU A 79 1.64 5.01 6.08
N GLY A 80 1.32 3.75 6.35
CA GLY A 80 2.26 2.70 6.73
C GLY A 80 2.76 1.88 5.54
N CYS A 81 1.99 1.80 4.45
CA CYS A 81 2.38 1.18 3.18
C CYS A 81 2.86 -0.27 3.31
N ARG A 82 2.40 -0.98 4.35
CA ARG A 82 2.77 -2.36 4.67
C ARG A 82 1.56 -3.11 5.20
N PRO A 83 1.36 -4.37 4.80
CA PRO A 83 0.33 -5.21 5.37
C PRO A 83 0.50 -5.43 6.87
N TYR A 84 -0.61 -5.41 7.60
CA TYR A 84 -0.68 -5.72 9.02
C TYR A 84 -1.95 -6.52 9.35
N LYS A 85 -1.93 -7.21 10.49
CA LYS A 85 -3.13 -7.80 11.09
C LYS A 85 -3.64 -6.84 12.16
N GLU A 86 -4.95 -6.63 12.21
CA GLU A 86 -5.56 -5.91 13.32
C GLU A 86 -5.29 -6.68 14.61
N LYS A 87 -4.87 -5.97 15.66
CA LYS A 87 -4.80 -6.54 17.00
C LYS A 87 -6.20 -6.40 17.59
N ASN A 88 -6.87 -7.53 17.80
CA ASN A 88 -8.04 -7.58 18.69
C ASN A 88 -7.66 -7.14 20.10
#